data_AF-A0A4Q0ZJ48-F1
#
_entry.id   AF-A0A4Q0ZJ48-F1
#
_cell.length_a   1.000
_cell.length_b   1.000
_cell.length_c   1.000
_cell.angle_alpha   90.00
_cell.angle_beta   90.00
_cell.angle_gamma   90.00
#
_symmetry.space_group_name_H-M   'P 1'
#
loop_
_entity.id
_entity.type
_entity.pdbx_description
1 polymer ?
#
loop_
_entity_poly.entity_id
_entity_poly.type
_entity_poly.pdbx_seq_one_letter_code
_entity_poly.pdbx_strand_id
1 'polypeptide(L)'
;MNDLLKELKIEELLQKELKKVKKDKKKKSNIFLNLQSNNESNFANSGNSDFRLKIKDTTNNYINNNTRNTRTFKINSNNSEIINPNFTSSNSITKNHSASISHFSNSRKIIGLRNDFTHKKSGVVVNRQSIVLKTNFEMSGRMNKKGLRPTSKQIGTHASSSLNYMNNHGSKDLEKEVELSNIYDKNGDLILKEELEQIKKDLSNGVQGFRRTMVDVGQKDFSRDDLNKLVRDSMQSLMEKTGKNFEYNFAMHTNTDHIHAHILSYGKNSDINLTKEQLQIFKEIIGSKTNEILLDMQNELKRDEVLELKNEKEIVKNLDNKNDLYL
;
A
#
# COMPACT_ATOMS: atom_id res chain seq x y z
N MET A 1 -15.47 -15.47 54.93
CA MET A 1 -15.96 -16.55 54.05
C MET A 1 -17.07 -16.09 53.09
N ASN A 2 -18.04 -15.26 53.51
CA ASN A 2 -19.14 -14.83 52.62
C ASN A 2 -18.72 -14.03 51.39
N ASP A 3 -17.72 -13.15 51.48
CA ASP A 3 -17.46 -12.21 50.37
C ASP A 3 -16.74 -12.89 49.18
N LEU A 4 -15.84 -13.84 49.42
CA LEU A 4 -15.30 -14.70 48.36
C LEU A 4 -16.41 -15.49 47.63
N LEU A 5 -17.45 -15.90 48.36
CA LEU A 5 -18.59 -16.64 47.81
C LEU A 5 -19.54 -15.71 47.01
N LYS A 6 -19.62 -14.42 47.36
CA LYS A 6 -20.31 -13.40 46.55
C LYS A 6 -19.52 -13.09 45.29
N GLU A 7 -18.20 -12.92 45.40
CA GLU A 7 -17.31 -12.59 44.29
C GLU A 7 -17.30 -13.70 43.23
N LEU A 8 -17.21 -14.96 43.64
CA LEU A 8 -17.37 -16.13 42.75
C LEU A 8 -18.75 -16.20 42.07
N LYS A 9 -19.84 -15.82 42.77
CA LYS A 9 -21.18 -15.75 42.16
C LYS A 9 -21.30 -14.62 41.14
N ILE A 10 -20.69 -13.47 41.40
CA ILE A 10 -20.63 -12.33 40.47
C ILE A 10 -19.83 -12.72 39.22
N GLU A 11 -18.70 -13.40 39.39
CA GLU A 11 -17.89 -13.88 38.26
C GLU A 11 -18.62 -14.95 37.44
N GLU A 12 -19.35 -15.87 38.07
CA GLU A 12 -20.19 -16.87 37.36
C GLU A 12 -21.33 -16.20 36.57
N LEU A 13 -21.97 -15.16 37.12
CA LEU A 13 -23.00 -14.37 36.43
C LEU A 13 -22.41 -13.60 35.23
N LEU A 14 -21.27 -12.92 35.41
CA LEU A 14 -20.55 -12.23 34.33
C LEU A 14 -20.16 -13.20 33.20
N GLN A 15 -19.69 -14.41 33.51
CA GLN A 15 -19.39 -15.42 32.49
C GLN A 15 -20.65 -15.93 31.77
N LYS A 16 -21.81 -16.01 32.45
CA LYS A 16 -23.10 -16.35 31.82
C LYS A 16 -23.59 -15.25 30.87
N GLU A 17 -23.46 -13.97 31.25
CA GLU A 17 -23.80 -12.85 30.37
C GLU A 17 -22.86 -12.72 29.17
N LEU A 18 -21.55 -12.83 29.37
CA LEU A 18 -20.56 -12.87 28.28
C LEU A 18 -20.86 -13.99 27.27
N LYS A 19 -21.38 -15.14 27.73
CA LYS A 19 -21.85 -16.23 26.85
C LYS A 19 -23.15 -15.89 26.13
N LYS A 20 -24.11 -15.19 26.76
CA LYS A 20 -25.33 -14.67 26.09
C LYS A 20 -24.96 -13.63 25.01
N VAL A 21 -24.21 -12.58 25.36
CA VAL A 21 -23.80 -11.52 24.42
C VAL A 21 -23.01 -12.08 23.22
N LYS A 22 -22.12 -13.07 23.42
CA LYS A 22 -21.43 -13.75 22.31
C LYS A 22 -22.38 -14.59 21.43
N LYS A 23 -23.44 -15.17 22.00
CA LYS A 23 -24.48 -15.91 21.26
C LYS A 23 -25.39 -14.96 20.47
N ASP A 24 -25.67 -13.78 21.02
CA ASP A 24 -26.50 -12.76 20.38
C ASP A 24 -25.75 -11.94 19.33
N LYS A 25 -24.45 -11.64 19.51
CA LYS A 25 -23.58 -11.13 18.43
C LYS A 25 -23.50 -12.15 17.26
N LYS A 26 -23.44 -13.47 17.53
CA LYS A 26 -23.55 -14.52 16.48
C LYS A 26 -24.91 -14.58 15.78
N LYS A 27 -26.02 -14.28 16.47
CA LYS A 27 -27.34 -14.14 15.82
C LYS A 27 -27.40 -12.88 14.96
N LYS A 28 -26.93 -11.72 15.45
CA LYS A 28 -26.91 -10.47 14.68
C LYS A 28 -26.00 -10.55 13.44
N SER A 29 -24.83 -11.19 13.52
CA SER A 29 -23.97 -11.40 12.34
C SER A 29 -24.63 -12.27 11.27
N ASN A 30 -25.42 -13.27 11.67
CA ASN A 30 -26.16 -14.12 10.73
C ASN A 30 -27.40 -13.44 10.13
N ILE A 31 -27.94 -12.39 10.76
CA ILE A 31 -29.04 -11.59 10.20
C ILE A 31 -28.49 -10.63 9.12
N PHE A 32 -27.34 -10.00 9.37
CA PHE A 32 -26.70 -9.12 8.37
C PHE A 32 -26.14 -9.87 7.14
N LEU A 33 -25.72 -11.13 7.28
CA LEU A 33 -25.34 -11.95 6.11
C LEU A 33 -26.52 -12.46 5.27
N ASN A 34 -27.76 -12.39 5.75
CA ASN A 34 -28.94 -12.94 5.06
C ASN A 34 -29.88 -11.87 4.46
N LEU A 35 -29.46 -10.60 4.49
CA LEU A 35 -30.17 -9.46 3.88
C LEU A 35 -29.59 -9.05 2.50
N GLN A 36 -28.59 -9.77 1.99
CA GLN A 36 -28.00 -9.55 0.66
C GLN A 36 -28.27 -10.68 -0.35
N SER A 37 -29.05 -11.70 0.02
CA SER A 37 -29.53 -12.74 -0.89
C SER A 37 -31.06 -12.75 -0.90
N ASN A 38 -31.65 -11.78 -1.63
CA ASN A 38 -32.97 -11.85 -2.28
C ASN A 38 -33.31 -10.49 -2.90
N ASN A 39 -32.74 -10.22 -4.08
CA ASN A 39 -33.22 -9.18 -5.00
C ASN A 39 -33.10 -9.71 -6.45
N GLU A 40 -33.78 -10.82 -6.72
CA GLU A 40 -34.16 -11.18 -8.10
C GLU A 40 -35.33 -10.29 -8.53
N SER A 41 -35.03 -9.06 -8.94
CA SER A 41 -36.02 -8.21 -9.61
C SER A 41 -36.11 -8.60 -11.09
N ASN A 42 -37.02 -9.51 -11.40
CA ASN A 42 -37.50 -9.72 -12.77
C ASN A 42 -38.02 -8.39 -13.34
N PHE A 43 -37.36 -7.84 -14.37
CA PHE A 43 -37.99 -6.90 -15.29
C PHE A 43 -37.64 -7.29 -16.73
N ALA A 44 -38.70 -7.53 -17.51
CA ALA A 44 -38.61 -8.05 -18.86
C ALA A 44 -38.43 -6.96 -19.91
N ASN A 45 -37.95 -7.40 -21.07
CA ASN A 45 -37.79 -6.68 -22.33
C ASN A 45 -38.81 -5.56 -22.63
N SER A 46 -38.29 -4.37 -22.88
CA SER A 46 -38.65 -3.50 -24.03
C SER A 46 -37.40 -2.67 -24.34
N GLY A 47 -37.03 -2.28 -25.55
CA GLY A 47 -37.63 -2.32 -26.89
C GLY A 47 -36.73 -1.47 -27.79
N ASN A 48 -36.69 -1.72 -29.10
CA ASN A 48 -35.70 -1.12 -30.01
C ASN A 48 -35.62 0.42 -30.00
N SER A 49 -34.39 0.95 -30.08
CA SER A 49 -34.09 2.11 -30.92
C SER A 49 -32.60 2.15 -31.31
N ASP A 50 -32.31 2.27 -32.61
CA ASP A 50 -30.95 2.41 -33.15
C ASP A 50 -30.29 3.72 -32.73
N PHE A 51 -29.11 3.65 -32.11
CA PHE A 51 -28.15 4.76 -32.09
C PHE A 51 -26.74 4.25 -32.46
N ARG A 52 -26.43 4.32 -33.76
CA ARG A 52 -25.08 4.04 -34.29
C ARG A 52 -24.10 5.17 -33.95
N LEU A 53 -23.46 5.09 -32.80
CA LEU A 53 -22.25 5.87 -32.50
C LEU A 53 -21.01 5.15 -33.05
N LYS A 54 -20.47 5.66 -34.16
CA LYS A 54 -19.16 5.24 -34.70
C LYS A 54 -18.03 5.80 -33.83
N ILE A 55 -17.56 5.03 -32.86
CA ILE A 55 -16.32 5.33 -32.14
C ILE A 55 -15.14 4.78 -32.96
N LYS A 56 -14.17 5.65 -33.27
CA LYS A 56 -12.89 5.27 -33.90
C LYS A 56 -11.89 4.88 -32.81
N ASP A 57 -11.90 3.62 -32.40
CA ASP A 57 -10.91 3.10 -31.46
C ASP A 57 -9.60 2.73 -32.17
N THR A 58 -8.72 3.72 -32.32
CA THR A 58 -7.28 3.46 -32.47
C THR A 58 -6.69 3.02 -31.13
N THR A 59 -6.69 1.72 -30.83
CA THR A 59 -5.47 0.99 -30.38
C THR A 59 -5.65 -0.54 -30.33
N ASN A 60 -4.80 -1.23 -31.09
CA ASN A 60 -4.17 -2.53 -30.79
C ASN A 60 -5.04 -3.73 -30.38
N ASN A 61 -5.38 -4.54 -31.38
CA ASN A 61 -5.72 -5.95 -31.22
C ASN A 61 -4.64 -6.73 -30.46
N TYR A 62 -5.05 -7.47 -29.43
CA TYR A 62 -4.36 -8.68 -29.01
C TYR A 62 -4.68 -9.80 -30.01
N ILE A 63 -3.74 -10.18 -30.87
CA ILE A 63 -3.78 -11.45 -31.61
C ILE A 63 -2.60 -12.30 -31.18
N ASN A 64 -2.94 -13.45 -30.60
CA ASN A 64 -2.03 -14.44 -30.07
C ASN A 64 -1.57 -15.39 -31.19
N ASN A 65 -0.44 -15.11 -31.84
CA ASN A 65 0.14 -15.99 -32.86
C ASN A 65 1.41 -16.67 -32.33
N ASN A 66 1.22 -17.89 -31.84
CA ASN A 66 2.28 -18.82 -31.50
C ASN A 66 2.81 -19.49 -32.78
N THR A 67 3.96 -19.05 -33.29
CA THR A 67 4.60 -19.68 -34.45
C THR A 67 6.06 -19.98 -34.16
N ARG A 68 6.37 -21.26 -33.93
CA ARG A 68 7.75 -21.76 -33.86
C ARG A 68 8.42 -21.52 -35.22
N ASN A 69 9.49 -20.72 -35.26
CA ASN A 69 10.35 -20.61 -36.42
C ASN A 69 11.78 -21.03 -36.04
N THR A 70 12.08 -22.32 -36.26
CA THR A 70 13.44 -22.84 -36.30
C THR A 70 14.12 -22.37 -37.59
N ARG A 71 15.08 -21.45 -37.50
CA ARG A 71 16.07 -21.24 -38.56
C ARG A 71 17.47 -21.25 -37.98
N THR A 72 18.23 -22.23 -38.44
CA THR A 72 19.66 -22.43 -38.18
C THR A 72 20.47 -21.39 -38.94
N PHE A 73 21.47 -20.80 -38.29
CA PHE A 73 22.53 -20.05 -38.97
C PHE A 73 23.79 -20.90 -39.00
N LYS A 74 24.21 -21.30 -40.21
CA LYS A 74 25.58 -21.77 -40.46
C LYS A 74 26.50 -20.56 -40.45
N ILE A 75 27.60 -20.63 -39.72
CA ILE A 75 28.76 -19.75 -39.89
C ILE A 75 29.89 -20.64 -40.38
N ASN A 76 30.42 -20.34 -41.57
CA ASN A 76 31.63 -20.99 -42.07
C ASN A 76 32.86 -20.33 -41.45
N SER A 77 33.82 -21.15 -41.05
CA SER A 77 35.14 -20.75 -40.56
C SER A 77 36.07 -20.31 -41.69
N ASN A 78 36.98 -19.38 -41.39
CA ASN A 78 38.34 -19.34 -41.91
C ASN A 78 39.25 -18.66 -40.88
N ASN A 79 40.50 -19.08 -40.80
CA ASN A 79 41.36 -18.92 -39.63
C ASN A 79 42.18 -17.62 -39.59
N SER A 80 42.55 -17.20 -38.38
CA SER A 80 43.88 -16.63 -38.09
C SER A 80 44.18 -16.68 -36.58
N GLU A 81 45.12 -17.55 -36.21
CA GLU A 81 45.73 -17.68 -34.88
C GLU A 81 46.98 -16.77 -34.78
N ILE A 82 47.51 -16.32 -33.63
CA ILE A 82 47.30 -16.60 -32.19
C ILE A 82 47.21 -15.22 -31.45
N ILE A 83 47.17 -15.01 -30.13
CA ILE A 83 48.00 -15.43 -28.97
C ILE A 83 47.16 -15.25 -27.68
N ASN A 84 47.33 -16.14 -26.70
CA ASN A 84 46.78 -16.07 -25.34
C ASN A 84 47.84 -15.46 -24.39
N PRO A 85 47.46 -14.84 -23.25
CA PRO A 85 47.45 -15.64 -22.03
C PRO A 85 46.36 -15.33 -20.99
N ASN A 86 45.71 -16.42 -20.55
CA ASN A 86 45.33 -16.77 -19.18
C ASN A 86 45.13 -15.67 -18.10
N PHE A 87 43.96 -15.71 -17.45
CA PHE A 87 43.92 -16.03 -16.02
C PHE A 87 42.76 -17.00 -15.72
N THR A 88 43.06 -18.06 -14.97
CA THR A 88 42.10 -19.10 -14.57
C THR A 88 41.53 -18.79 -13.19
N SER A 89 40.23 -19.06 -12.99
CA SER A 89 39.65 -19.22 -11.66
C SER A 89 38.67 -20.39 -11.65
N SER A 90 39.13 -21.50 -11.06
CA SER A 90 38.35 -22.71 -10.85
C SER A 90 37.63 -22.63 -9.50
N ASN A 91 36.31 -22.46 -9.52
CA ASN A 91 35.48 -22.74 -8.33
C ASN A 91 34.77 -24.08 -8.51
N SER A 92 35.29 -25.08 -7.78
CA SER A 92 34.70 -26.42 -7.69
C SER A 92 33.44 -26.41 -6.82
N ILE A 93 32.44 -27.21 -7.22
CA ILE A 93 31.21 -27.39 -6.46
C ILE A 93 31.44 -28.44 -5.37
N THR A 94 31.54 -28.01 -4.11
CA THR A 94 31.55 -28.92 -2.95
C THR A 94 30.13 -29.14 -2.42
N LYS A 95 29.56 -30.30 -2.74
CA LYS A 95 28.37 -30.82 -2.04
C LYS A 95 28.78 -31.38 -0.69
N ASN A 96 28.50 -30.65 0.39
CA ASN A 96 28.59 -31.21 1.74
C ASN A 96 27.21 -31.72 2.19
N HIS A 97 27.00 -33.04 2.09
CA HIS A 97 26.02 -33.72 2.92
C HIS A 97 26.64 -33.96 4.30
N SER A 98 25.98 -33.48 5.36
CA SER A 98 26.20 -33.96 6.72
C SER A 98 24.85 -34.38 7.30
N ALA A 99 24.75 -35.66 7.64
CA ALA A 99 23.60 -36.21 8.35
C ALA A 99 23.99 -36.41 9.82
N SER A 100 23.21 -35.87 10.74
CA SER A 100 23.19 -36.37 12.12
C SER A 100 21.93 -35.96 12.89
N ILE A 101 21.25 -37.00 13.38
CA ILE A 101 20.66 -37.11 14.71
C ILE A 101 19.48 -36.18 15.03
N SER A 102 18.28 -36.75 14.91
CA SER A 102 17.05 -36.26 15.50
C SER A 102 17.02 -36.48 17.03
N HIS A 103 16.96 -35.40 17.81
CA HIS A 103 16.47 -35.45 19.19
C HIS A 103 15.21 -34.59 19.36
N PHE A 104 14.14 -35.23 19.81
CA PHE A 104 12.91 -34.54 20.21
C PHE A 104 13.18 -33.66 21.43
N SER A 105 12.87 -32.37 21.34
CA SER A 105 12.61 -31.53 22.51
C SER A 105 11.41 -30.61 22.25
N ASN A 106 10.34 -30.83 23.03
CA ASN A 106 9.14 -30.01 22.98
C ASN A 106 9.45 -28.61 23.55
N SER A 107 9.60 -27.61 22.69
CA SER A 107 9.49 -26.20 23.08
C SER A 107 8.19 -25.61 22.50
N ARG A 108 7.50 -24.83 23.34
CA ARG A 108 6.15 -24.30 23.01
C ARG A 108 6.27 -23.29 21.86
N LYS A 109 5.48 -23.48 20.80
CA LYS A 109 5.33 -22.48 19.73
C LYS A 109 4.77 -21.17 20.30
N ILE A 110 5.64 -20.21 20.57
CA ILE A 110 5.27 -18.80 20.54
C ILE A 110 4.99 -18.48 19.07
N ILE A 111 3.75 -18.10 18.74
CA ILE A 111 3.39 -17.63 17.39
C ILE A 111 3.87 -16.19 17.26
N GLY A 112 5.19 -16.02 17.15
CA GLY A 112 5.76 -14.81 16.57
C GLY A 112 5.54 -14.89 15.07
N LEU A 113 4.89 -13.89 14.48
CA LEU A 113 4.88 -13.72 13.02
C LEU A 113 6.30 -13.40 12.58
N ARG A 114 7.07 -14.43 12.21
CA ARG A 114 8.25 -14.24 11.38
C ARG A 114 7.77 -13.82 10.00
N ASN A 115 8.04 -12.57 9.66
CA ASN A 115 7.93 -12.06 8.30
C ASN A 115 9.06 -12.66 7.45
N ASP A 116 8.98 -13.96 7.17
CA ASP A 116 9.82 -14.62 6.17
C ASP A 116 9.38 -14.13 4.77
N PHE A 117 9.87 -12.95 4.39
CA PHE A 117 9.80 -12.40 3.04
C PHE A 117 10.66 -13.24 2.08
N THR A 118 10.29 -14.51 1.91
CA THR A 118 10.78 -15.33 0.80
C THR A 118 10.36 -14.64 -0.50
N HIS A 119 11.32 -14.37 -1.39
CA HIS A 119 11.11 -13.70 -2.68
C HIS A 119 10.31 -14.57 -3.68
N LYS A 120 9.08 -14.93 -3.33
CA LYS A 120 8.11 -15.51 -4.27
C LYS A 120 7.58 -14.38 -5.15
N LYS A 121 7.39 -14.67 -6.44
CA LYS A 121 6.85 -13.75 -7.46
C LYS A 121 5.39 -13.32 -7.24
N SER A 122 4.84 -13.52 -6.03
CA SER A 122 3.53 -13.03 -5.64
C SER A 122 3.62 -11.53 -5.33
N GLY A 123 2.55 -10.79 -5.62
CA GLY A 123 2.45 -9.42 -5.12
C GLY A 123 2.42 -9.38 -3.59
N VAL A 124 2.84 -8.25 -3.02
CA VAL A 124 2.62 -7.94 -1.60
C VAL A 124 1.11 -7.78 -1.36
N VAL A 125 0.58 -8.57 -0.43
CA VAL A 125 -0.85 -8.61 -0.06
C VAL A 125 -0.97 -8.41 1.44
N VAL A 126 -1.84 -7.49 1.86
CA VAL A 126 -2.13 -7.18 3.27
C VAL A 126 -3.64 -7.22 3.46
N ASN A 127 -4.12 -7.91 4.50
CA ASN A 127 -5.55 -8.05 4.78
C ASN A 127 -6.39 -8.47 3.54
N ARG A 128 -5.89 -9.44 2.77
CA ARG A 128 -6.46 -9.93 1.48
C ARG A 128 -6.49 -8.92 0.33
N GLN A 129 -6.03 -7.69 0.52
CA GLN A 129 -5.89 -6.68 -0.54
C GLN A 129 -4.47 -6.63 -1.09
N SER A 130 -4.34 -6.45 -2.40
CA SER A 130 -3.04 -6.32 -3.05
C SER A 130 -2.54 -4.88 -2.97
N ILE A 131 -1.32 -4.68 -2.49
CA ILE A 131 -0.65 -3.38 -2.61
C ILE A 131 -0.38 -3.11 -4.09
N VAL A 132 -0.79 -1.94 -4.59
CA VAL A 132 -0.57 -1.48 -5.96
C VAL A 132 0.45 -0.35 -5.94
N LEU A 133 1.52 -0.52 -6.72
CA LEU A 133 2.58 0.45 -6.88
C LEU A 133 2.77 0.71 -8.38
N LYS A 134 2.41 1.89 -8.87
CA LYS A 134 2.59 2.28 -10.28
C LYS A 134 3.55 3.47 -10.35
N THR A 135 4.67 3.35 -11.08
CA THR A 135 5.68 4.43 -11.15
C THR A 135 5.89 4.92 -12.58
N ASN A 136 5.82 6.24 -12.77
CA ASN A 136 6.33 6.94 -13.94
C ASN A 136 7.66 7.60 -13.57
N PHE A 137 8.71 7.39 -14.37
CA PHE A 137 10.06 7.83 -14.06
C PHE A 137 10.74 8.43 -15.29
N GLU A 138 11.34 9.60 -15.12
CA GLU A 138 12.15 10.27 -16.14
C GLU A 138 13.44 10.84 -15.52
N MET A 139 14.52 10.86 -16.30
CA MET A 139 15.81 11.43 -15.92
C MET A 139 16.48 12.09 -17.12
N SER A 140 17.24 13.14 -16.84
CA SER A 140 17.97 13.94 -17.82
C SER A 140 19.14 13.13 -18.40
N GLY A 141 19.46 13.40 -19.66
CA GLY A 141 20.53 12.69 -20.37
C GLY A 141 20.22 11.23 -20.75
N ARG A 142 19.20 10.58 -20.19
CA ARG A 142 18.78 9.22 -20.60
C ARG A 142 17.95 9.27 -21.87
N MET A 143 18.26 8.40 -22.83
CA MET A 143 17.47 8.28 -24.05
C MET A 143 16.04 7.81 -23.72
N ASN A 144 15.05 8.58 -24.16
CA ASN A 144 13.64 8.28 -23.99
C ASN A 144 13.08 7.43 -25.15
N LYS A 145 11.79 7.06 -25.08
CA LYS A 145 11.12 6.25 -26.12
C LYS A 145 11.09 6.90 -27.52
N LYS A 146 11.35 8.22 -27.62
CA LYS A 146 11.42 8.99 -28.88
C LYS A 146 12.87 9.13 -29.40
N GLY A 147 13.85 8.45 -28.80
CA GLY A 147 15.27 8.56 -29.14
C GLY A 147 15.97 9.83 -28.63
N LEU A 148 15.26 10.71 -27.93
CA LEU A 148 15.80 11.99 -27.45
C LEU A 148 16.37 11.84 -26.03
N ARG A 149 17.41 12.62 -25.71
CA ARG A 149 17.94 12.77 -24.35
C ARG A 149 17.44 14.11 -23.77
N PRO A 150 16.48 14.11 -22.84
CA PRO A 150 15.92 15.35 -22.31
C PRO A 150 16.92 16.08 -21.40
N THR A 151 16.83 17.40 -21.38
CA THR A 151 17.59 18.26 -20.46
C THR A 151 16.93 18.32 -19.09
N SER A 152 17.68 18.70 -18.05
CA SER A 152 17.14 18.89 -16.70
C SER A 152 15.97 19.89 -16.65
N LYS A 153 15.96 20.89 -17.54
CA LYS A 153 14.85 21.85 -17.68
C LYS A 153 13.57 21.22 -18.23
N GLN A 154 13.70 20.32 -19.21
CA GLN A 154 12.55 19.57 -19.76
C GLN A 154 11.98 18.59 -18.72
N ILE A 155 12.85 17.83 -18.04
CA ILE A 155 12.48 16.96 -16.92
C ILE A 155 11.80 17.76 -15.80
N GLY A 156 12.33 18.94 -15.49
CA GLY A 156 11.76 19.90 -14.57
C GLY A 156 10.34 20.37 -14.90
N THR A 157 10.12 20.71 -16.17
CA THR A 157 8.80 21.09 -16.68
C THR A 157 7.79 19.94 -16.57
N HIS A 158 8.23 18.70 -16.83
CA HIS A 158 7.40 17.50 -16.64
C HIS A 158 7.09 17.23 -15.15
N ALA A 159 8.06 17.44 -14.25
CA ALA A 159 7.87 17.32 -12.81
C ALA A 159 6.88 18.37 -12.26
N SER A 160 7.03 19.63 -12.67
CA SER A 160 6.09 20.72 -12.36
C SER A 160 4.67 20.42 -12.88
N SER A 161 4.56 19.91 -14.12
CA SER A 161 3.29 19.45 -14.68
C SER A 161 2.68 18.29 -13.88
N SER A 162 3.52 17.41 -13.31
CA SER A 162 3.09 16.32 -12.43
C SER A 162 2.52 16.84 -11.11
N LEU A 163 3.13 17.85 -10.47
CA LEU A 163 2.55 18.50 -9.29
C LEU A 163 1.22 19.17 -9.62
N ASN A 164 1.12 19.88 -10.75
CA ASN A 164 -0.13 20.52 -11.17
C ASN A 164 -1.26 19.49 -11.36
N TYR A 165 -0.96 18.35 -12.00
CA TYR A 165 -1.91 17.23 -12.11
C TYR A 165 -2.34 16.70 -10.73
N MET A 166 -1.38 16.47 -9.82
CA MET A 166 -1.63 15.97 -8.47
C MET A 166 -2.49 16.93 -7.65
N ASN A 167 -2.22 18.24 -7.74
CA ASN A 167 -2.97 19.29 -7.07
C ASN A 167 -4.41 19.37 -7.58
N ASN A 168 -4.62 19.35 -8.91
CA ASN A 168 -5.96 19.51 -9.49
C ASN A 168 -6.90 18.31 -9.27
N HIS A 169 -6.35 17.13 -8.97
CA HIS A 169 -7.11 15.91 -8.70
C HIS A 169 -7.14 15.53 -7.20
N GLY A 170 -6.51 16.32 -6.33
CA GLY A 170 -6.60 16.13 -4.89
C GLY A 170 -8.03 16.32 -4.38
N SER A 171 -8.42 15.45 -3.44
CA SER A 171 -9.72 15.40 -2.74
C SER A 171 -10.49 16.71 -2.73
N LYS A 172 -11.68 16.73 -3.33
CA LYS A 172 -12.59 17.90 -3.35
C LYS A 172 -13.41 18.03 -2.07
N ASP A 173 -13.23 17.05 -1.20
CA ASP A 173 -14.03 16.66 -0.04
C ASP A 173 -13.48 17.23 1.29
N LEU A 174 -12.39 18.01 1.22
CA LEU A 174 -11.99 18.93 2.29
C LEU A 174 -12.63 20.30 2.02
N GLU A 175 -13.27 20.88 3.03
CA GLU A 175 -13.50 22.33 3.07
C GLU A 175 -12.13 23.01 3.12
N LYS A 176 -11.75 23.70 2.04
CA LYS A 176 -10.42 24.27 1.88
C LYS A 176 -10.42 25.73 2.23
N GLU A 177 -9.54 26.09 3.15
CA GLU A 177 -9.02 27.44 3.24
C GLU A 177 -8.49 27.86 1.87
N VAL A 178 -8.77 29.11 1.48
CA VAL A 178 -8.53 29.60 0.11
C VAL A 178 -7.03 29.62 -0.24
N GLU A 179 -6.15 29.56 0.75
CA GLU A 179 -4.70 29.70 0.62
C GLU A 179 -3.95 28.35 0.55
N LEU A 180 -4.56 27.26 1.02
CA LEU A 180 -3.95 25.92 1.04
C LEU A 180 -4.07 25.21 -0.33
N SER A 181 -3.03 24.44 -0.66
CA SER A 181 -3.04 23.56 -1.83
C SER A 181 -3.62 22.17 -1.52
N ASN A 182 -3.64 21.28 -2.51
CA ASN A 182 -3.94 19.86 -2.34
C ASN A 182 -2.67 18.99 -2.12
N ILE A 183 -1.52 19.63 -1.99
CA ILE A 183 -0.21 18.99 -1.92
C ILE A 183 0.25 18.97 -0.46
N TYR A 184 0.80 17.84 -0.05
CA TYR A 184 1.46 17.62 1.23
C TYR A 184 2.97 17.69 1.06
N ASP A 185 3.64 18.23 2.08
CA ASP A 185 5.09 18.21 2.22
C ASP A 185 5.59 16.84 2.73
N LYS A 186 6.88 16.75 3.10
CA LYS A 186 7.45 15.52 3.69
C LYS A 186 7.11 15.28 5.16
N ASN A 187 6.67 16.31 5.88
CA ASN A 187 6.27 16.22 7.28
C ASN A 187 4.81 15.78 7.44
N GLY A 188 3.98 15.99 6.41
CA GLY A 188 2.59 15.57 6.34
C GLY A 188 1.60 16.72 6.36
N ASP A 189 2.08 17.95 6.19
CA ASP A 189 1.31 19.17 6.28
C ASP A 189 0.93 19.66 4.87
N LEU A 190 -0.25 20.28 4.74
CA LEU A 190 -0.66 20.89 3.47
C LEU A 190 0.16 22.15 3.20
N ILE A 191 0.80 22.23 2.04
CA ILE A 191 1.57 23.41 1.64
C ILE A 191 0.66 24.52 1.10
N LEU A 192 1.09 25.77 1.30
CA LEU A 192 0.44 26.95 0.73
C LEU A 192 0.49 26.93 -0.80
N LYS A 193 -0.50 27.57 -1.45
CA LYS A 193 -0.50 27.72 -2.92
C LYS A 193 0.72 28.47 -3.43
N GLU A 194 1.19 29.48 -2.70
CA GLU A 194 2.39 30.25 -3.06
C GLU A 194 3.65 29.39 -3.01
N GLU A 195 3.79 28.56 -1.96
CA GLU A 195 4.87 27.59 -1.82
C GLU A 195 4.85 26.56 -2.95
N LEU A 196 3.67 26.04 -3.29
CA LEU A 196 3.51 25.13 -4.43
C LEU A 196 3.94 25.77 -5.76
N GLU A 197 3.60 27.03 -6.01
CA GLU A 197 4.07 27.74 -7.22
C GLU A 197 5.58 27.96 -7.22
N GLN A 198 6.19 28.22 -6.05
CA GLN A 198 7.64 28.32 -5.92
C GLN A 198 8.34 26.97 -6.17
N ILE A 199 7.83 25.86 -5.61
CA ILE A 199 8.34 24.50 -5.92
C ILE A 199 8.20 24.18 -7.41
N LYS A 200 7.06 24.50 -8.03
CA LYS A 200 6.83 24.31 -9.48
C LYS A 200 7.81 25.13 -10.32
N LYS A 201 8.14 26.35 -9.91
CA LYS A 201 9.13 27.22 -10.56
C LYS A 201 10.54 26.64 -10.42
N ASP A 202 10.94 26.18 -9.25
CA ASP A 202 12.27 25.61 -9.01
C ASP A 202 12.47 24.28 -9.75
N LEU A 203 11.45 23.42 -9.77
CA LEU A 203 11.42 22.26 -10.66
C LEU A 203 11.62 22.69 -12.13
N SER A 204 10.89 23.71 -12.58
CA SER A 204 10.95 24.19 -13.97
C SER A 204 12.27 24.87 -14.34
N ASN A 205 13.03 25.38 -13.36
CA ASN A 205 14.41 25.86 -13.56
C ASN A 205 15.36 24.69 -13.87
N GLY A 206 15.14 23.54 -13.24
CA GLY A 206 15.62 22.25 -13.74
C GLY A 206 15.93 21.24 -12.62
N VAL A 207 15.54 19.98 -12.84
CA VAL A 207 15.88 18.85 -11.95
C VAL A 207 16.46 17.71 -12.77
N GLN A 208 17.39 16.92 -12.19
CA GLN A 208 18.02 15.86 -12.96
C GLN A 208 17.03 14.70 -13.23
N GLY A 209 16.27 14.27 -12.22
CA GLY A 209 15.23 13.25 -12.40
C GLY A 209 14.01 13.49 -11.52
N PHE A 210 12.89 12.88 -11.92
CA PHE A 210 11.70 12.74 -11.07
C PHE A 210 11.07 11.35 -11.23
N ARG A 211 10.36 10.92 -10.19
CA ARG A 211 9.51 9.73 -10.18
C ARG A 211 8.16 10.10 -9.58
N ARG A 212 7.09 10.00 -10.37
CA ARG A 212 5.73 9.96 -9.81
C ARG A 212 5.38 8.51 -9.49
N THR A 213 5.09 8.22 -8.24
CA THR A 213 4.64 6.91 -7.76
C THR A 213 3.22 7.02 -7.24
N MET A 214 2.32 6.18 -7.74
CA MET A 214 1.00 5.97 -7.16
C MET A 214 1.05 4.77 -6.21
N VAL A 215 0.57 4.98 -4.98
CA VAL A 215 0.40 3.98 -3.92
C VAL A 215 -1.08 3.82 -3.62
N ASP A 216 -1.57 2.59 -3.76
CA ASP A 216 -2.93 2.17 -3.38
C ASP A 216 -2.81 0.86 -2.59
N VAL A 217 -3.51 0.78 -1.47
CA VAL A 217 -3.45 -0.35 -0.51
C VAL A 217 -4.75 -1.17 -0.44
N GLY A 218 -5.79 -0.76 -1.15
CA GLY A 218 -7.11 -1.42 -1.20
C GLY A 218 -7.89 -1.49 0.12
N GLN A 219 -7.36 -0.92 1.21
CA GLN A 219 -8.05 -0.87 2.50
C GLN A 219 -9.15 0.20 2.43
N LYS A 220 -10.41 -0.17 2.68
CA LYS A 220 -11.54 0.77 2.69
C LYS A 220 -11.57 1.65 3.94
N ASP A 221 -11.06 1.12 5.04
CA ASP A 221 -11.14 1.75 6.37
C ASP A 221 -9.99 2.74 6.62
N PHE A 222 -9.08 2.91 5.64
CA PHE A 222 -7.97 3.87 5.74
C PHE A 222 -8.47 5.31 5.66
N SER A 223 -8.22 6.07 6.70
CA SER A 223 -8.42 7.51 6.70
C SER A 223 -7.35 8.24 5.86
N ARG A 224 -7.50 9.56 5.72
CA ARG A 224 -6.46 10.41 5.14
C ARG A 224 -5.18 10.38 5.99
N ASP A 225 -5.32 10.34 7.31
CA ASP A 225 -4.20 10.43 8.23
C ASP A 225 -3.41 9.11 8.28
N ASP A 226 -4.11 7.98 8.14
CA ASP A 226 -3.50 6.66 7.90
C ASP A 226 -2.67 6.64 6.62
N LEU A 227 -3.23 7.14 5.51
CA LEU A 227 -2.50 7.18 4.23
C LEU A 227 -1.35 8.20 4.26
N ASN A 228 -1.50 9.33 4.96
CA ASN A 228 -0.44 10.31 5.19
C ASN A 228 0.72 9.70 5.98
N LYS A 229 0.44 9.10 7.16
CA LYS A 229 1.41 8.34 7.97
C LYS A 229 2.07 7.25 7.13
N LEU A 230 1.30 6.45 6.39
CA LEU A 230 1.82 5.40 5.51
C LEU A 230 2.81 5.95 4.48
N VAL A 231 2.48 7.04 3.79
CA VAL A 231 3.36 7.65 2.78
C VAL A 231 4.66 8.11 3.43
N ARG A 232 4.60 8.90 4.51
CA ARG A 232 5.80 9.45 5.17
C ARG A 232 6.72 8.38 5.70
N ASP A 233 6.18 7.46 6.51
CA ASP A 233 6.94 6.34 7.08
C ASP A 233 7.57 5.48 5.97
N SER A 234 6.85 5.24 4.87
CA SER A 234 7.34 4.41 3.77
C SER A 234 8.42 5.11 2.95
N MET A 235 8.27 6.41 2.69
CA MET A 235 9.27 7.21 1.96
C MET A 235 10.55 7.38 2.79
N GLN A 236 10.43 7.65 4.09
CA GLN A 236 11.56 7.71 5.02
C GLN A 236 12.30 6.36 5.08
N SER A 237 11.56 5.27 5.34
CA SER A 237 12.11 3.90 5.37
C SER A 237 12.78 3.51 4.04
N LEU A 238 12.27 4.00 2.90
CA LEU A 238 12.87 3.76 1.59
C LEU A 238 14.22 4.46 1.45
N MET A 239 14.31 5.74 1.81
CA MET A 239 15.56 6.51 1.77
C MET A 239 16.63 5.85 2.64
N GLU A 240 16.28 5.52 3.89
CA GLU A 240 17.16 4.82 4.84
C GLU A 240 17.65 3.47 4.32
N LYS A 241 16.74 2.60 3.87
CA LYS A 241 17.09 1.23 3.40
C LYS A 241 17.85 1.21 2.08
N THR A 242 17.83 2.28 1.29
CA THR A 242 18.47 2.32 -0.03
C THR A 242 19.64 3.29 -0.14
N GLY A 243 19.88 4.12 0.90
CA GLY A 243 20.91 5.17 0.90
C GLY A 243 20.65 6.27 -0.13
N LYS A 244 19.39 6.45 -0.56
CA LYS A 244 18.98 7.42 -1.59
C LYS A 244 18.52 8.71 -0.91
N ASN A 245 18.92 9.85 -1.43
CA ASN A 245 18.52 11.16 -0.90
C ASN A 245 17.80 11.99 -1.98
N PHE A 246 16.50 12.23 -1.77
CA PHE A 246 15.65 13.01 -2.66
C PHE A 246 14.59 13.77 -1.87
N GLU A 247 14.09 14.86 -2.43
CA GLU A 247 12.91 15.53 -1.91
C GLU A 247 11.65 14.87 -2.47
N TYR A 248 10.52 15.01 -1.78
CA TYR A 248 9.23 14.57 -2.27
C TYR A 248 8.07 15.41 -1.74
N ASN A 249 7.02 15.49 -2.55
CA ASN A 249 5.69 15.97 -2.15
C ASN A 249 4.65 14.91 -2.55
N PHE A 250 3.48 14.90 -1.92
CA PHE A 250 2.42 13.97 -2.29
C PHE A 250 1.02 14.59 -2.28
N ALA A 251 0.06 13.90 -2.88
CA ALA A 251 -1.36 14.27 -2.88
C ALA A 251 -2.20 13.02 -2.66
N MET A 252 -3.27 13.14 -1.88
CA MET A 252 -4.22 12.06 -1.63
C MET A 252 -5.48 12.28 -2.46
N HIS A 253 -5.80 11.28 -3.28
CA HIS A 253 -6.91 11.31 -4.25
C HIS A 253 -8.00 10.34 -3.77
N THR A 254 -9.22 10.85 -3.68
CA THR A 254 -10.44 10.18 -3.20
C THR A 254 -11.48 10.00 -4.32
N ASN A 255 -11.08 10.25 -5.57
CA ASN A 255 -11.91 10.17 -6.77
C ASN A 255 -12.14 8.74 -7.29
N THR A 256 -11.85 7.73 -6.47
CA THR A 256 -11.95 6.29 -6.74
C THR A 256 -12.46 5.57 -5.49
N ASP A 257 -12.99 4.35 -5.63
CA ASP A 257 -13.54 3.53 -4.54
C ASP A 257 -12.59 3.30 -3.34
N HIS A 258 -11.29 3.56 -3.53
CA HIS A 258 -10.26 3.56 -2.50
C HIS A 258 -9.48 4.88 -2.55
N ILE A 259 -9.10 5.40 -1.38
CA ILE A 259 -8.15 6.51 -1.29
C ILE A 259 -6.76 6.04 -1.71
N HIS A 260 -6.10 6.82 -2.57
CA HIS A 260 -4.75 6.50 -3.06
C HIS A 260 -3.85 7.74 -3.09
N ALA A 261 -2.55 7.54 -2.90
CA ALA A 261 -1.57 8.61 -2.88
C ALA A 261 -0.81 8.68 -4.20
N HIS A 262 -0.60 9.90 -4.73
CA HIS A 262 0.42 10.17 -5.75
C HIS A 262 1.56 10.91 -5.08
N ILE A 263 2.77 10.36 -5.17
CA ILE A 263 4.00 10.89 -4.59
C ILE A 263 4.90 11.32 -5.75
N LEU A 264 5.38 12.56 -5.76
CA LEU A 264 6.42 13.02 -6.67
C LEU A 264 7.74 13.13 -5.92
N SER A 265 8.66 12.20 -6.17
CA SER A 265 10.05 12.28 -5.69
C SER A 265 10.95 12.90 -6.77
N TYR A 266 11.84 13.81 -6.41
CA TYR A 266 12.68 14.53 -7.36
C TYR A 266 14.07 14.90 -6.79
N GLY A 267 15.07 15.00 -7.66
CA GLY A 267 16.46 15.21 -7.23
C GLY A 267 17.50 14.80 -8.27
N LYS A 268 18.63 14.26 -7.80
CA LYS A 268 19.75 13.80 -8.65
C LYS A 268 19.42 12.49 -9.37
N ASN A 269 20.08 12.24 -10.50
CA ASN A 269 19.90 11.02 -11.28
C ASN A 269 20.24 9.74 -10.50
N SER A 270 21.24 9.80 -9.61
CA SER A 270 21.64 8.72 -8.69
C SER A 270 20.52 8.29 -7.75
N ASP A 271 19.75 9.26 -7.27
CA ASP A 271 18.84 9.09 -6.13
C ASP A 271 17.42 8.71 -6.57
N ILE A 272 16.94 9.25 -7.69
CA ILE A 272 15.62 8.93 -8.24
C ILE A 272 15.63 7.62 -9.04
N ASN A 273 16.80 7.18 -9.51
CA ASN A 273 16.96 5.90 -10.18
C ASN A 273 16.94 4.74 -9.18
N LEU A 274 15.77 4.14 -9.01
CA LEU A 274 15.55 2.93 -8.22
C LEU A 274 15.62 1.70 -9.13
N THR A 275 16.33 0.66 -8.70
CA THR A 275 16.34 -0.65 -9.38
C THR A 275 15.02 -1.40 -9.19
N LYS A 276 14.84 -2.55 -9.86
CA LYS A 276 13.65 -3.39 -9.67
C LYS A 276 13.54 -3.91 -8.24
N GLU A 277 14.69 -4.25 -7.66
CA GLU A 277 14.85 -4.74 -6.29
C GLU A 277 14.50 -3.62 -5.30
N GLN A 278 14.96 -2.38 -5.54
CA GLN A 278 14.60 -1.23 -4.71
C GLN A 278 13.11 -0.86 -4.79
N LEU A 279 12.47 -1.02 -5.96
CA LEU A 279 11.02 -0.85 -6.12
C LEU A 279 10.22 -1.98 -5.44
N GLN A 280 10.74 -3.21 -5.42
CA GLN A 280 10.15 -4.32 -4.68
C GLN A 280 10.29 -4.09 -3.16
N ILE A 281 11.45 -3.66 -2.68
CA ILE A 281 11.67 -3.23 -1.29
C ILE A 281 10.68 -2.12 -0.91
N PHE A 282 10.47 -1.11 -1.76
CA PHE A 282 9.49 -0.07 -1.47
C PHE A 282 8.07 -0.63 -1.31
N LYS A 283 7.68 -1.59 -2.16
CA LYS A 283 6.39 -2.27 -2.06
C LYS A 283 6.26 -3.11 -0.78
N GLU A 284 7.33 -3.74 -0.34
CA GLU A 284 7.38 -4.52 0.92
C GLU A 284 7.33 -3.60 2.16
N ILE A 285 8.00 -2.45 2.13
CA ILE A 285 7.90 -1.39 3.15
C ILE A 285 6.44 -0.94 3.30
N ILE A 286 5.79 -0.56 2.19
CA ILE A 286 4.37 -0.16 2.20
C ILE A 286 3.50 -1.28 2.79
N GLY A 287 3.77 -2.55 2.45
CA GLY A 287 3.06 -3.69 3.02
C GLY A 287 3.23 -3.81 4.54
N SER A 288 4.47 -3.70 5.05
CA SER A 288 4.74 -3.70 6.51
C SER A 288 4.00 -2.56 7.19
N LYS A 289 4.13 -1.34 6.68
CA LYS A 289 3.53 -0.13 7.25
C LYS A 289 2.00 -0.13 7.21
N THR A 290 1.41 -0.67 6.14
CA THR A 290 -0.05 -0.91 6.07
C THR A 290 -0.49 -1.86 7.19
N ASN A 291 0.27 -2.94 7.44
CA ASN A 291 -0.06 -3.90 8.48
C ASN A 291 0.17 -3.34 9.90
N GLU A 292 1.19 -2.50 10.11
CA GLU A 292 1.41 -1.76 11.37
C GLU A 292 0.20 -0.86 11.68
N ILE A 293 -0.24 -0.04 10.71
CA ILE A 293 -1.42 0.84 10.86
C ILE A 293 -2.69 0.04 11.17
N LEU A 294 -2.97 -1.04 10.42
CA LEU A 294 -4.14 -1.90 10.68
C LEU A 294 -4.12 -2.53 12.08
N LEU A 295 -2.94 -2.80 12.65
CA LEU A 295 -2.80 -3.29 14.02
C LEU A 295 -3.03 -2.18 15.05
N ASP A 296 -2.53 -0.96 14.80
CA ASP A 296 -2.80 0.22 15.62
C ASP A 296 -4.32 0.47 15.73
N MET A 297 -5.01 0.59 14.59
CA MET A 297 -6.47 0.77 14.52
C MET A 297 -7.24 -0.32 15.29
N GLN A 298 -6.84 -1.59 15.13
CA GLN A 298 -7.44 -2.71 15.87
C GLN A 298 -7.17 -2.68 17.38
N ASN A 299 -6.15 -1.97 17.83
CA ASN A 299 -5.83 -1.84 19.25
C ASN A 299 -6.53 -0.62 19.88
N GLU A 300 -6.74 0.44 19.11
CA GLU A 300 -7.56 1.60 19.50
C GLU A 300 -9.02 1.19 19.69
N LEU A 301 -9.64 0.54 18.70
CA LEU A 301 -11.01 0.01 18.81
C LEU A 301 -11.23 -0.88 20.06
N LYS A 302 -10.23 -1.70 20.42
CA LYS A 302 -10.29 -2.54 21.65
C LYS A 302 -10.16 -1.73 22.93
N ARG A 303 -9.44 -0.61 22.93
CA ARG A 303 -9.34 0.30 24.09
C ARG A 303 -10.66 1.02 24.30
N ASP A 304 -11.29 1.48 23.22
CA ASP A 304 -12.57 2.17 23.26
C ASP A 304 -13.70 1.25 23.73
N GLU A 305 -13.80 0.02 23.19
CA GLU A 305 -14.72 -1.02 23.70
C GLU A 305 -14.52 -1.27 25.22
N VAL A 306 -13.27 -1.27 25.71
CA VAL A 306 -12.97 -1.48 27.13
C VAL A 306 -13.30 -0.26 27.99
N LEU A 307 -13.20 0.96 27.45
CA LEU A 307 -13.56 2.19 28.15
C LEU A 307 -15.08 2.34 28.26
N GLU A 308 -15.80 2.09 27.18
CA GLU A 308 -17.28 2.07 27.14
C GLU A 308 -17.84 1.07 28.17
N LEU A 309 -17.34 -0.17 28.17
CA LEU A 309 -17.72 -1.21 29.14
C LEU A 309 -17.38 -0.88 30.61
N LYS A 310 -16.44 0.04 30.87
CA LYS A 310 -16.17 0.55 32.22
C LYS A 310 -17.19 1.61 32.62
N ASN A 311 -17.45 2.56 31.72
CA ASN A 311 -18.41 3.64 31.94
C ASN A 311 -19.84 3.09 32.15
N GLU A 312 -20.26 2.11 31.35
CA GLU A 312 -21.54 1.41 31.53
C GLU A 312 -21.66 0.78 32.93
N LYS A 313 -20.62 0.08 33.39
CA LYS A 313 -20.60 -0.54 34.73
C LYS A 313 -20.65 0.48 35.86
N GLU A 314 -20.00 1.62 35.68
CA GLU A 314 -20.03 2.71 36.66
C GLU A 314 -21.40 3.38 36.72
N ILE A 315 -22.06 3.58 35.58
CA ILE A 315 -23.45 4.07 35.51
C ILE A 315 -24.41 3.09 36.21
N VAL A 316 -24.32 1.79 35.93
CA VAL A 316 -25.16 0.77 36.58
C VAL A 316 -24.93 0.77 38.10
N LYS A 317 -23.68 0.75 38.55
CA LYS A 317 -23.34 0.80 39.99
C LYS A 317 -23.88 2.05 40.68
N ASN A 318 -23.87 3.20 40.00
CA ASN A 318 -24.39 4.46 40.53
C ASN A 318 -25.93 4.53 40.52
N LEU A 319 -26.61 3.75 39.68
CA LEU A 319 -28.07 3.57 39.72
C LEU A 319 -28.48 2.63 40.85
N ASP A 320 -27.79 1.49 41.02
CA ASP A 320 -28.03 0.54 42.10
C ASP A 320 -27.87 1.23 43.48
N ASN A 321 -26.76 1.95 43.69
CA ASN A 321 -26.51 2.73 44.90
C ASN A 321 -27.56 3.84 45.17
N LYS A 322 -28.26 4.33 44.14
CA LYS A 322 -29.36 5.31 44.33
C LYS A 322 -30.65 4.61 44.74
N ASN A 323 -30.94 3.43 44.20
CA ASN A 323 -32.14 2.67 44.55
C ASN A 323 -32.08 2.17 46.00
N ASP A 324 -30.88 1.76 46.48
CA ASP A 324 -30.64 1.39 47.88
C ASP A 324 -30.76 2.57 48.87
N LEU A 325 -30.85 3.82 48.39
CA LEU A 325 -31.00 5.02 49.23
C LEU A 325 -32.47 5.47 49.41
N TYR A 326 -33.42 4.79 48.74
CA TYR A 326 -34.87 5.09 48.78
C TYR A 326 -35.70 3.91 49.34
N LEU A 327 -35.06 2.97 50.04
CA LEU A 327 -35.64 1.81 50.74
C LEU A 327 -35.37 1.86 52.25
#